data_AF-A0AAQ3M2U0-F1
#
_entry.id   AF-A0AAQ3M2U0-F1
#
_cell.length_a   1.000
_cell.length_b   1.000
_cell.length_c   1.000
_cell.angle_alpha   90.00
_cell.angle_beta   90.00
_cell.angle_gamma   90.00
#
_symmetry.space_group_name_H-M   'P 1'
#
loop_
_entity.id
_entity.type
_entity.pdbx_description
1 polymer ?
#
loop_
_entity_poly.entity_id
_entity_poly.type
_entity_poly.pdbx_seq_one_letter_code
_entity_poly.pdbx_strand_id
1 'polypeptide(L)'
;MEQPSTNQTYSPSLVSADQKAKLHEVADLMLEIYETFAEMRYLDPEGIIRGPHDITNMKDTYSKHGLDPAIIYLYSILPYVDETEADAKDFFHGSCFADFRVPDEVERGRDPFYASPQGDFDSENGEYMRPWMTPLSALGNHGTVLLYDARQHRVWAIDQEGWGSTDPGVLSKQQLQGTGHEVEEQLSDWGDDSSTGGYNESENSQTSSDSWSGSEDLTDELDQLRQDQQEQVDFDEGFEVIDDQEQREAEHETRSINTNSFAHIKSRPAGDVLCDINRWYRELKELPGQGEYSNGPWREAKILKSAYIQNGWPDNFDGDAFDINVARAYAAKTAKYGAEEPLRQVQCIEGWQEHNDYTTAKLHQQISDAKTTDETWIARFELWKSDQNIARLAKDLEERKANADKLCPDGQCQRDQDLPLWELEKLRVEKQWSNEALTLNRQSQPETDTKRQKALAAQRRHKQKKASVYAKAYTAALADAERLCPGQTFESATGIKSLGRRPISEDIRMKEVSMKKANDEILRLNEWAAQLPEDAIMARKAVDVEIEQNRKSIERTERELVRSRQWYATHGDTD
;
A
#
# COMPACT_ATOMS: atom_id res chain seq x y z
N MET A 1 -36.25 -4.52 -37.65
CA MET A 1 -35.09 -5.45 -37.73
C MET A 1 -34.51 -5.33 -39.12
N GLU A 2 -33.57 -4.41 -39.29
CA GLU A 2 -32.61 -4.39 -40.40
C GLU A 2 -31.29 -3.94 -39.79
N GLN A 3 -30.31 -4.83 -39.72
CA GLN A 3 -28.93 -4.48 -39.39
C GLN A 3 -28.24 -4.03 -40.67
N PRO A 4 -27.61 -2.84 -40.73
CA PRO A 4 -26.66 -2.57 -41.78
C PRO A 4 -25.35 -3.29 -41.45
N SER A 5 -25.10 -4.36 -42.20
CA SER A 5 -23.79 -4.93 -42.40
C SER A 5 -22.88 -3.90 -43.09
N THR A 6 -21.95 -3.34 -42.33
CA THR A 6 -20.75 -2.69 -42.89
C THR A 6 -19.52 -3.29 -42.25
N ASN A 7 -19.06 -4.41 -42.82
CA ASN A 7 -17.67 -4.85 -42.71
C ASN A 7 -16.80 -3.81 -43.43
N GLN A 8 -16.45 -2.71 -42.75
CA GLN A 8 -15.36 -1.84 -43.17
C GLN A 8 -14.04 -2.52 -42.82
N THR A 9 -13.30 -2.91 -43.85
CA THR A 9 -11.94 -3.40 -43.74
C THR A 9 -11.02 -2.26 -43.26
N TYR A 10 -10.57 -2.36 -42.00
CA TYR A 10 -9.64 -1.44 -41.36
C TYR A 10 -8.34 -1.26 -42.16
N SER A 11 -7.96 -0.01 -42.44
CA SER A 11 -6.66 0.35 -43.01
C SER A 11 -6.02 1.48 -42.19
N PRO A 12 -4.79 1.33 -41.68
CA PRO A 12 -4.02 2.37 -40.96
C PRO A 12 -3.73 3.65 -41.75
N SER A 13 -4.20 3.73 -43.01
CA SER A 13 -4.04 4.87 -43.92
C SER A 13 -4.97 6.06 -43.61
N LEU A 14 -5.86 5.93 -42.61
CA LEU A 14 -6.89 6.92 -42.26
C LEU A 14 -6.45 8.02 -41.27
N VAL A 15 -5.28 7.89 -40.63
CA VAL A 15 -4.78 8.90 -39.68
C VAL A 15 -3.98 9.98 -40.42
N SER A 16 -4.42 11.24 -40.31
CA SER A 16 -3.76 12.38 -40.96
C SER A 16 -2.35 12.63 -40.43
N ALA A 17 -1.51 13.33 -41.19
CA ALA A 17 -0.14 13.65 -40.76
C ALA A 17 -0.11 14.47 -39.45
N ASP A 18 -0.98 15.47 -39.33
CA ASP A 18 -1.08 16.31 -38.12
C ASP A 18 -1.52 15.48 -36.91
N GLN A 19 -2.47 14.57 -37.09
CA GLN A 19 -2.91 13.68 -36.03
C GLN A 19 -1.80 12.70 -35.65
N LYS A 20 -1.03 12.17 -36.61
CA LYS A 20 0.15 11.36 -36.31
C LYS A 20 1.17 12.13 -35.48
N ALA A 21 1.46 13.38 -35.82
CA ALA A 21 2.41 14.21 -35.07
C ALA A 21 2.00 14.35 -33.59
N LYS A 22 0.71 14.63 -33.33
CA LYS A 22 0.16 14.68 -31.97
C LYS A 22 0.24 13.36 -31.22
N LEU A 23 0.06 12.23 -31.90
CA LEU A 23 0.15 10.90 -31.28
C LEU A 23 1.60 10.50 -31.00
N HIS A 24 2.54 10.91 -31.86
CA HIS A 24 3.99 10.76 -31.60
C HIS A 24 4.40 11.61 -30.40
N GLU A 25 3.95 12.85 -30.29
CA GLU A 25 4.21 13.70 -29.11
C GLU A 25 3.81 13.00 -27.80
N VAL A 26 2.62 12.39 -27.73
CA VAL A 26 2.19 11.61 -26.56
C VAL A 26 3.11 10.41 -26.30
N ALA A 27 3.43 9.64 -27.35
CA ALA A 27 4.27 8.45 -27.20
C ALA A 27 5.70 8.79 -26.77
N ASP A 28 6.27 9.86 -27.33
CA ASP A 28 7.61 10.35 -27.02
C ASP A 28 7.68 10.89 -25.58
N LEU A 29 6.67 11.66 -25.13
CA LEU A 29 6.63 12.16 -23.76
C LEU A 29 6.39 11.05 -22.72
N MET A 30 5.54 10.06 -23.02
CA MET A 30 5.41 8.87 -22.17
C MET A 30 6.74 8.12 -22.07
N LEU A 31 7.49 8.04 -23.17
CA LEU A 31 8.80 7.38 -23.19
C LEU A 31 9.81 8.15 -22.35
N GLU A 32 9.81 9.48 -22.43
CA GLU A 32 10.66 10.36 -21.63
C GLU A 32 10.42 10.19 -20.12
N ILE A 33 9.15 10.02 -19.70
CA ILE A 33 8.81 9.73 -18.31
C ILE A 33 9.40 8.37 -17.88
N TYR A 34 9.24 7.33 -18.71
CA TYR A 34 9.78 5.99 -18.40
C TYR A 34 11.31 5.96 -18.39
N GLU A 35 11.95 6.70 -19.30
CA GLU A 35 13.41 6.89 -19.30
C GLU A 35 13.86 7.62 -18.03
N THR A 36 13.14 8.66 -17.60
CA THR A 36 13.42 9.35 -16.33
C THR A 36 13.28 8.40 -15.14
N PHE A 37 12.31 7.49 -15.14
CA PHE A 37 12.20 6.46 -14.11
C PHE A 37 13.38 5.48 -14.10
N ALA A 38 13.91 5.13 -15.27
CA ALA A 38 15.12 4.32 -15.37
C ALA A 38 16.37 5.08 -14.89
N GLU A 39 16.48 6.38 -15.22
CA GLU A 39 17.52 7.28 -14.70
C GLU A 39 17.44 7.37 -13.17
N MET A 40 16.24 7.45 -12.61
CA MET A 40 15.97 7.45 -11.16
C MET A 40 16.20 6.10 -10.48
N ARG A 41 16.64 5.05 -11.20
CA ARG A 41 16.78 3.66 -10.73
C ARG A 41 15.48 2.96 -10.30
N TYR A 42 14.33 3.54 -10.59
CA TYR A 42 13.05 2.94 -10.27
C TYR A 42 12.68 1.82 -11.24
N LEU A 43 12.90 2.02 -12.54
CA LEU A 43 12.73 0.99 -13.57
C LEU A 43 14.07 0.40 -13.99
N ASP A 44 14.10 -0.91 -14.25
CA ASP A 44 15.17 -1.48 -15.08
C ASP A 44 14.95 -1.04 -16.54
N PRO A 45 15.93 -0.38 -17.20
CA PRO A 45 15.80 0.03 -18.59
C PRO A 45 15.54 -1.13 -19.56
N GLU A 46 15.94 -2.37 -19.23
CA GLU A 46 15.62 -3.55 -20.05
C GLU A 46 14.12 -3.85 -20.10
N GLY A 47 13.35 -3.35 -19.12
CA GLY A 47 11.90 -3.49 -19.07
C GLY A 47 11.13 -2.50 -19.95
N ILE A 48 11.78 -1.47 -20.50
CA ILE A 48 11.13 -0.47 -21.36
C ILE A 48 11.05 -1.00 -22.80
N ILE A 49 9.85 -1.31 -23.27
CA ILE A 49 9.60 -1.82 -24.62
C ILE A 49 9.15 -0.66 -25.51
N ARG A 50 10.07 -0.20 -26.36
CA ARG A 50 9.84 0.88 -27.33
C ARG A 50 9.04 0.40 -28.53
N GLY A 51 8.19 1.28 -29.07
CA GLY A 51 7.51 1.05 -30.34
C GLY A 51 8.45 1.18 -31.56
N PRO A 52 7.94 0.89 -32.77
CA PRO A 52 6.60 0.40 -33.05
C PRO A 52 6.42 -1.10 -32.75
N HIS A 53 5.19 -1.50 -32.41
CA HIS A 53 4.81 -2.87 -32.06
C HIS A 53 3.98 -3.53 -33.15
N ASP A 54 4.12 -4.85 -33.30
CA ASP A 54 3.19 -5.65 -34.10
C ASP A 54 1.91 -5.90 -33.29
N ILE A 55 0.83 -5.23 -33.70
CA ILE A 55 -0.50 -5.33 -33.09
C ILE A 55 -1.48 -6.12 -33.97
N THR A 56 -0.99 -6.89 -34.94
CA THR A 56 -1.84 -7.63 -35.90
C THR A 56 -2.76 -8.63 -35.18
N ASN A 57 -2.28 -9.25 -34.11
CA ASN A 57 -3.04 -10.18 -33.26
C ASN A 57 -4.17 -9.50 -32.47
N MET A 58 -4.17 -8.18 -32.34
CA MET A 58 -5.14 -7.41 -31.55
C MET A 58 -6.32 -6.89 -32.38
N LYS A 59 -6.31 -7.13 -33.69
CA LYS A 59 -7.30 -6.58 -34.64
C LYS A 59 -8.74 -6.90 -34.24
N ASP A 60 -9.01 -8.11 -33.80
CA ASP A 60 -10.36 -8.54 -33.41
C ASP A 60 -10.82 -7.83 -32.15
N THR A 61 -9.94 -7.71 -31.13
CA THR A 61 -10.22 -6.97 -29.90
C THR A 61 -10.50 -5.49 -30.18
N TYR A 62 -9.66 -4.83 -30.98
CA TYR A 62 -9.88 -3.42 -31.33
C TYR A 62 -11.16 -3.20 -32.12
N SER A 63 -11.50 -4.13 -33.02
CA SER A 63 -12.74 -4.09 -33.79
C SER A 63 -13.97 -4.31 -32.91
N LYS A 64 -13.89 -5.22 -31.94
CA LYS A 64 -14.95 -5.50 -30.95
C LYS A 64 -15.32 -4.23 -30.17
N HIS A 65 -14.34 -3.44 -29.77
CA HIS A 65 -14.54 -2.18 -29.05
C HIS A 65 -14.70 -0.96 -29.95
N GLY A 66 -14.73 -1.15 -31.28
CA GLY A 66 -14.91 -0.08 -32.26
C GLY A 66 -13.86 1.03 -32.16
N LEU A 67 -12.63 0.72 -31.75
CA LEU A 67 -11.60 1.73 -31.48
C LEU A 67 -11.28 2.59 -32.71
N ASP A 68 -11.11 3.89 -32.49
CA ASP A 68 -10.76 4.84 -33.53
C ASP A 68 -9.37 4.51 -34.12
N PRO A 69 -9.16 4.61 -35.45
CA PRO A 69 -7.86 4.36 -36.07
C PRO A 69 -6.69 5.13 -35.44
N ALA A 70 -6.94 6.31 -34.87
CA ALA A 70 -5.95 7.09 -34.14
C ALA A 70 -5.48 6.39 -32.85
N ILE A 71 -6.40 5.79 -32.09
CA ILE A 71 -6.07 5.03 -30.87
C ILE A 71 -5.33 3.74 -31.23
N ILE A 72 -5.78 3.03 -32.26
CA ILE A 72 -5.09 1.82 -32.76
C ILE A 72 -3.66 2.18 -33.20
N TYR A 73 -3.49 3.31 -33.89
CA TYR A 73 -2.16 3.79 -34.27
C TYR A 73 -1.31 4.15 -33.04
N LEU A 74 -1.88 4.84 -32.06
CA LEU A 74 -1.19 5.17 -30.81
C LEU A 74 -0.71 3.91 -30.08
N TYR A 75 -1.55 2.89 -29.93
CA TYR A 75 -1.16 1.62 -29.32
C TYR A 75 0.00 0.92 -30.03
N SER A 76 0.16 1.16 -31.35
CA SER A 76 1.29 0.62 -32.10
C SER A 76 2.61 1.34 -31.81
N ILE A 77 2.59 2.58 -31.29
CA ILE A 77 3.81 3.38 -31.08
C ILE A 77 4.10 3.69 -29.60
N LEU A 78 3.11 3.57 -28.71
CA LEU A 78 3.30 3.80 -27.28
C LEU A 78 4.45 2.96 -26.71
N PRO A 79 5.27 3.50 -25.81
CA PRO A 79 6.17 2.69 -25.01
C PRO A 79 5.34 1.87 -23.99
N TYR A 80 5.78 0.65 -23.72
CA TYR A 80 5.20 -0.22 -22.70
C TYR A 80 6.27 -0.66 -21.71
N VAL A 81 5.86 -1.10 -20.52
CA VAL A 81 6.75 -1.63 -19.49
C VAL A 81 6.46 -3.11 -19.29
N ASP A 82 7.49 -3.96 -19.44
CA ASP A 82 7.44 -5.34 -18.94
C ASP A 82 7.67 -5.30 -17.43
N GLU A 83 6.60 -5.30 -16.65
CA GLU A 83 6.66 -5.20 -15.18
C GLU A 83 7.56 -6.26 -14.54
N THR A 84 7.69 -7.44 -15.17
CA THR A 84 8.55 -8.51 -14.64
C THR A 84 10.02 -8.18 -14.84
N GLU A 85 10.35 -7.61 -16.00
CA GLU A 85 11.71 -7.20 -16.33
C GLU A 85 12.09 -5.90 -15.61
N ALA A 86 11.15 -4.98 -15.44
CA ALA A 86 11.38 -3.68 -14.82
C ALA A 86 11.47 -3.71 -13.28
N ASP A 87 10.96 -4.76 -12.62
CA ASP A 87 10.80 -4.88 -11.16
C ASP A 87 9.93 -3.77 -10.52
N ALA A 88 8.99 -3.22 -11.30
CA ALA A 88 8.07 -2.19 -10.83
C ALA A 88 6.71 -2.29 -11.52
N LYS A 89 5.68 -1.82 -10.81
CA LYS A 89 4.28 -1.85 -11.27
C LYS A 89 3.60 -0.48 -11.13
N ASP A 90 3.92 0.24 -10.06
CA ASP A 90 3.31 1.55 -9.83
C ASP A 90 3.85 2.58 -10.83
N PHE A 91 2.96 3.46 -11.24
CA PHE A 91 3.20 4.62 -12.07
C PHE A 91 2.73 5.88 -11.30
N PHE A 92 2.17 6.86 -11.99
CA PHE A 92 1.81 8.17 -11.45
C PHE A 92 0.63 8.08 -10.47
N HIS A 93 0.79 8.64 -9.27
CA HIS A 93 -0.27 8.79 -8.25
C HIS A 93 -1.06 7.49 -7.98
N GLY A 94 -0.32 6.38 -7.74
CA GLY A 94 -0.90 5.08 -7.38
C GLY A 94 -1.44 4.26 -8.55
N SER A 95 -1.41 4.80 -9.77
CA SER A 95 -1.76 4.05 -10.98
C SER A 95 -0.73 2.96 -11.31
N CYS A 96 -1.00 2.13 -12.31
CA CYS A 96 -0.07 1.14 -12.85
C CYS A 96 0.27 1.41 -14.33
N PHE A 97 1.31 0.74 -14.83
CA PHE A 97 1.61 0.73 -16.26
C PHE A 97 0.52 -0.05 -17.03
N ALA A 98 0.11 0.46 -18.20
CA ALA A 98 -0.86 -0.23 -19.07
C ALA A 98 -0.16 -0.86 -20.27
N ASP A 99 -0.57 -2.06 -20.70
CA ASP A 99 -0.08 -2.72 -21.93
C ASP A 99 -1.24 -3.13 -22.85
N PHE A 100 -1.57 -2.26 -23.79
CA PHE A 100 -2.68 -2.47 -24.72
C PHE A 100 -2.39 -3.45 -25.87
N ARG A 101 -1.24 -4.15 -25.83
CA ARG A 101 -0.97 -5.32 -26.68
C ARG A 101 -1.55 -6.61 -26.09
N VAL A 102 -2.16 -6.52 -24.90
CA VAL A 102 -2.86 -7.60 -24.22
C VAL A 102 -4.37 -7.36 -24.31
N PRO A 103 -5.17 -8.33 -24.80
CA PRO A 103 -6.62 -8.13 -24.97
C PRO A 103 -7.33 -7.66 -23.70
N ASP A 104 -7.06 -8.31 -22.57
CA ASP A 104 -7.71 -8.02 -21.28
C ASP A 104 -7.46 -6.58 -20.82
N GLU A 105 -6.28 -6.02 -21.08
CA GLU A 105 -5.94 -4.63 -20.75
C GLU A 105 -6.70 -3.62 -21.62
N VAL A 106 -6.99 -3.98 -22.88
CA VAL A 106 -7.87 -3.16 -23.74
C VAL A 106 -9.30 -3.17 -23.22
N GLU A 107 -9.80 -4.35 -22.80
CA GLU A 107 -11.17 -4.47 -22.26
C GLU A 107 -11.29 -3.67 -20.96
N ARG A 108 -10.34 -3.84 -20.03
CA ARG A 108 -10.26 -3.07 -18.77
C ARG A 108 -10.13 -1.57 -19.04
N GLY A 109 -9.33 -1.17 -20.03
CA GLY A 109 -9.17 0.24 -20.41
C GLY A 109 -10.46 0.90 -20.93
N ARG A 110 -11.53 0.14 -21.21
CA ARG A 110 -12.86 0.71 -21.52
C ARG A 110 -13.70 1.02 -20.28
N ASP A 111 -13.40 0.37 -19.17
CA ASP A 111 -13.95 0.61 -17.84
C ASP A 111 -12.82 0.87 -16.83
N PRO A 112 -12.12 2.02 -16.96
CA PRO A 112 -10.88 2.29 -16.23
C PRO A 112 -11.03 2.34 -14.70
N PHE A 113 -12.26 2.38 -14.17
CA PHE A 113 -12.54 2.49 -12.74
C PHE A 113 -13.29 1.27 -12.17
N TYR A 114 -13.45 0.20 -12.96
CA TYR A 114 -14.12 -1.04 -12.59
C TYR A 114 -15.57 -0.88 -12.08
N ALA A 115 -16.26 0.16 -12.56
CA ALA A 115 -17.60 0.49 -12.11
C ALA A 115 -18.70 -0.21 -12.92
N SER A 116 -18.33 -0.95 -13.97
CA SER A 116 -19.24 -1.76 -14.79
C SER A 116 -20.43 -0.96 -15.32
N PRO A 117 -20.21 0.03 -16.19
CA PRO A 117 -21.24 0.93 -16.68
C PRO A 117 -22.35 0.18 -17.43
N GLN A 118 -23.56 0.75 -17.44
CA GLN A 118 -24.74 0.16 -18.06
C GLN A 118 -25.32 1.08 -19.14
N GLY A 119 -25.54 0.52 -20.32
CA GLY A 119 -26.10 1.23 -21.47
C GLY A 119 -25.02 1.80 -22.39
N ASP A 120 -25.46 2.56 -23.39
CA ASP A 120 -24.56 3.29 -24.29
C ASP A 120 -24.05 4.58 -23.62
N PHE A 121 -23.15 5.30 -24.29
CA PHE A 121 -22.58 6.51 -23.69
C PHE A 121 -23.65 7.54 -23.29
N ASP A 122 -24.76 7.65 -24.00
CA ASP A 122 -25.74 8.71 -23.74
C ASP A 122 -26.75 8.32 -22.62
N SER A 123 -26.57 7.14 -22.03
CA SER A 123 -27.31 6.67 -20.85
C SER A 123 -26.79 7.30 -19.55
N GLU A 124 -27.64 7.39 -18.52
CA GLU A 124 -27.30 8.03 -17.23
C GLU A 124 -26.05 7.42 -16.54
N ASN A 125 -25.88 6.10 -16.65
CA ASN A 125 -24.71 5.36 -16.17
C ASN A 125 -23.96 4.71 -17.34
N GLY A 126 -23.92 5.41 -18.47
CA GLY A 126 -23.35 4.93 -19.73
C GLY A 126 -21.85 4.67 -19.68
N GLU A 127 -21.29 4.16 -20.77
CA GLU A 127 -19.86 3.87 -20.89
C GLU A 127 -18.98 5.09 -20.56
N TYR A 128 -17.83 4.84 -19.92
CA TYR A 128 -16.83 5.89 -19.61
C TYR A 128 -16.13 6.42 -20.86
N MET A 129 -15.76 5.51 -21.77
CA MET A 129 -14.76 5.78 -22.79
C MET A 129 -15.38 5.87 -24.18
N ARG A 130 -15.19 7.00 -24.87
CA ARG A 130 -15.49 7.09 -26.32
C ARG A 130 -14.45 6.32 -27.15
N PRO A 131 -14.78 5.90 -28.39
CA PRO A 131 -13.85 5.16 -29.25
C PRO A 131 -12.50 5.82 -29.53
N TRP A 132 -12.44 7.16 -29.46
CA TRP A 132 -11.24 7.98 -29.67
C TRP A 132 -10.55 8.38 -28.36
N MET A 133 -10.94 7.78 -27.23
CA MET A 133 -10.32 7.96 -25.92
C MET A 133 -9.65 6.65 -25.48
N THR A 134 -8.56 6.78 -24.73
CA THR A 134 -7.84 5.65 -24.13
C THR A 134 -7.21 6.04 -22.79
N PRO A 135 -7.06 5.12 -21.82
CA PRO A 135 -6.12 5.35 -20.75
C PRO A 135 -4.68 5.39 -21.28
N LEU A 136 -3.81 6.13 -20.58
CA LEU A 136 -2.35 6.06 -20.69
C LEU A 136 -1.74 5.32 -19.49
N SER A 137 -2.50 5.15 -18.41
CA SER A 137 -2.15 4.33 -17.25
C SER A 137 -3.32 3.41 -16.87
N ALA A 138 -3.03 2.32 -16.18
CA ALA A 138 -4.04 1.44 -15.61
C ALA A 138 -4.33 1.88 -14.17
N LEU A 139 -5.53 1.59 -13.67
CA LEU A 139 -5.82 1.75 -12.25
C LEU A 139 -5.08 0.65 -11.45
N GLY A 140 -4.49 1.02 -10.32
CA GLY A 140 -4.10 0.05 -9.29
C GLY A 140 -5.33 -0.44 -8.52
N ASN A 141 -5.22 -0.61 -7.21
CA ASN A 141 -6.37 -0.83 -6.32
C ASN A 141 -7.18 0.46 -6.15
N HIS A 142 -6.48 1.58 -5.94
CA HIS A 142 -7.04 2.94 -5.89
C HIS A 142 -6.06 3.94 -6.52
N GLY A 143 -6.53 5.17 -6.80
CA GLY A 143 -5.68 6.29 -7.21
C GLY A 143 -6.06 6.91 -8.56
N THR A 144 -5.07 7.47 -9.23
CA THR A 144 -5.28 8.28 -10.44
C THR A 144 -5.20 7.46 -11.73
N VAL A 145 -6.08 7.74 -12.70
CA VAL A 145 -5.95 7.22 -14.07
C VAL A 145 -5.70 8.39 -15.02
N LEU A 146 -4.67 8.27 -15.86
CA LEU A 146 -4.43 9.20 -16.97
C LEU A 146 -5.27 8.77 -18.17
N LEU A 147 -6.17 9.64 -18.64
CA LEU A 147 -7.03 9.39 -19.80
C LEU A 147 -6.67 10.38 -20.92
N TYR A 148 -6.53 9.90 -22.14
CA TYR A 148 -6.20 10.68 -23.33
C TYR A 148 -7.35 10.70 -24.34
N ASP A 149 -7.69 11.89 -24.85
CA ASP A 149 -8.60 12.10 -25.98
C ASP A 149 -7.81 12.47 -27.25
N ALA A 150 -7.85 11.59 -28.25
CA ALA A 150 -7.11 11.78 -29.50
C ALA A 150 -7.71 12.83 -30.46
N ARG A 151 -8.96 13.26 -30.26
CA ARG A 151 -9.60 14.33 -31.04
C ARG A 151 -9.26 15.70 -30.49
N GLN A 152 -9.34 15.86 -29.18
CA GLN A 152 -9.05 17.13 -28.52
C GLN A 152 -7.57 17.29 -28.18
N HIS A 153 -6.82 16.18 -28.16
CA HIS A 153 -5.43 16.13 -27.74
C HIS A 153 -5.24 16.67 -26.31
N ARG A 154 -6.02 16.10 -25.40
CA ARG A 154 -6.07 16.47 -23.97
C ARG A 154 -5.90 15.24 -23.11
N VAL A 155 -5.38 15.47 -21.90
CA VAL A 155 -5.28 14.45 -20.85
C VAL A 155 -6.09 14.89 -19.63
N TRP A 156 -6.81 13.95 -19.04
CA TRP A 156 -7.34 14.05 -17.68
C TRP A 156 -6.49 13.17 -16.76
N ALA A 157 -6.19 13.66 -15.56
CA ALA A 157 -5.73 12.83 -14.44
C ALA A 157 -6.89 12.79 -13.44
N ILE A 158 -7.49 11.62 -13.25
CA ILE A 158 -8.75 11.48 -12.51
C ILE A 158 -8.55 10.50 -11.36
N ASP A 159 -8.90 10.91 -10.14
CA ASP A 159 -8.94 10.04 -8.97
C ASP A 159 -10.20 9.18 -8.94
N GLN A 160 -10.05 7.90 -8.62
CA GLN A 160 -11.16 6.97 -8.50
C GLN A 160 -12.14 7.35 -7.38
N GLU A 161 -11.65 7.77 -6.22
CA GLU A 161 -12.48 7.97 -5.02
C GLU A 161 -13.13 9.35 -5.00
N GLY A 162 -12.36 10.38 -5.33
CA GLY A 162 -12.81 11.77 -5.34
C GLY A 162 -13.60 12.16 -6.58
N TRP A 163 -13.56 11.35 -7.66
CA TRP A 163 -14.19 11.63 -8.95
C TRP A 163 -13.86 13.04 -9.50
N GLY A 164 -12.63 13.49 -9.23
CA GLY A 164 -12.12 14.82 -9.55
C GLY A 164 -10.74 14.76 -10.19
N SER A 165 -10.23 15.93 -10.62
CA SER A 165 -8.90 15.96 -11.20
C SER A 165 -7.81 15.97 -10.11
N THR A 166 -6.83 15.07 -10.24
CA THR A 166 -5.62 15.06 -9.40
C THR A 166 -4.45 15.81 -10.00
N ASP A 167 -4.63 16.39 -11.19
CA ASP A 167 -3.58 17.10 -11.89
C ASP A 167 -3.18 18.38 -11.11
N PRO A 168 -1.95 18.44 -10.56
CA PRO A 168 -1.46 19.61 -9.84
C PRO A 168 -1.51 20.92 -10.65
N GLY A 169 -1.55 20.84 -11.99
CA GLY A 169 -1.62 22.00 -12.87
C GLY A 169 -2.99 22.68 -12.95
N VAL A 170 -4.07 22.05 -12.45
CA VAL A 170 -5.43 22.62 -12.47
C VAL A 170 -6.06 22.78 -11.08
N LEU A 171 -5.45 22.20 -10.05
CA LEU A 171 -5.89 22.35 -8.67
C LEU A 171 -5.55 23.75 -8.14
N SER A 172 -6.54 24.46 -7.58
CA SER A 172 -6.29 25.73 -6.89
C SER A 172 -5.59 25.49 -5.55
N LYS A 173 -4.88 26.50 -5.01
CA LYS A 173 -4.27 26.40 -3.67
C LYS A 173 -5.28 26.03 -2.57
N GLN A 174 -6.54 26.47 -2.71
CA GLN A 174 -7.64 26.11 -1.81
C GLN A 174 -8.14 24.67 -2.01
N GLN A 175 -8.13 24.13 -3.24
CA GLN A 175 -8.48 22.73 -3.48
C GLN A 175 -7.38 21.77 -3.00
N LEU A 176 -6.12 22.19 -3.04
CA LEU A 176 -4.99 21.50 -2.39
C LEU A 176 -5.09 21.52 -0.85
N GLN A 177 -5.79 22.50 -0.27
CA GLN A 177 -6.05 22.61 1.18
C GLN A 177 -7.40 21.98 1.61
N GLY A 178 -8.37 21.84 0.70
CA GLY A 178 -9.68 21.21 0.94
C GLY A 178 -9.66 19.68 0.92
N THR A 179 -8.59 19.09 0.40
CA THR A 179 -8.17 17.70 0.67
C THR A 179 -7.34 17.62 1.97
N GLY A 180 -7.40 18.65 2.81
CA GLY A 180 -6.47 18.90 3.90
C GLY A 180 -6.66 18.01 5.11
N HIS A 181 -5.64 17.19 5.37
CA HIS A 181 -4.79 17.50 6.52
C HIS A 181 -3.98 18.78 6.20
N GLU A 182 -3.95 19.70 7.16
CA GLU A 182 -3.49 21.08 7.06
C GLU A 182 -2.06 21.23 6.48
N VAL A 183 -1.92 22.09 5.46
CA VAL A 183 -0.63 22.53 4.92
C VAL A 183 -0.39 23.99 5.31
N GLU A 184 0.26 24.19 6.45
CA GLU A 184 1.10 25.36 6.68
C GLU A 184 2.57 24.93 6.48
N GLU A 185 3.23 25.54 5.50
CA GLU A 185 4.70 25.60 5.33
C GLU A 185 5.51 24.32 5.64
N GLN A 186 5.10 23.15 5.12
CA GLN A 186 6.01 22.02 4.92
C GLN A 186 5.79 21.38 3.55
N LEU A 187 6.76 21.57 2.66
CA LEU A 187 6.88 20.83 1.39
C LEU A 187 6.97 19.33 1.68
N SER A 188 6.00 18.58 1.16
CA SER A 188 5.97 17.10 1.09
C SER A 188 6.13 16.39 2.44
N ASP A 189 5.03 16.33 3.21
CA ASP A 189 4.85 15.37 4.31
C ASP A 189 3.69 14.40 3.99
N TRP A 190 3.84 13.63 2.91
CA TRP A 190 3.07 12.41 2.72
C TRP A 190 3.66 11.33 3.63
N GLY A 191 3.25 11.35 4.89
CA GLY A 191 3.74 10.45 5.92
C GLY A 191 2.86 10.47 7.16
N ASP A 192 1.56 10.24 6.95
CA ASP A 192 0.67 9.87 8.05
C ASP A 192 1.03 8.45 8.53
N ASP A 193 1.31 8.34 9.82
CA ASP A 193 1.88 7.17 10.50
C ASP A 193 0.76 6.24 11.04
N SER A 194 -0.43 6.29 10.44
CA SER A 194 -1.53 5.36 10.71
C SER A 194 -1.82 4.45 9.51
N SER A 195 -0.89 3.56 9.19
CA SER A 195 -1.20 2.30 8.50
C SER A 195 -0.71 1.12 9.33
N THR A 196 -1.49 0.79 10.35
CA THR A 196 -1.63 -0.56 10.87
C THR A 196 -1.92 -1.53 9.72
N GLY A 197 -0.95 -2.38 9.38
CA GLY A 197 -1.14 -3.41 8.34
C GLY A 197 0.14 -4.15 7.97
N GLY A 198 0.96 -4.51 8.95
CA GLY A 198 2.14 -5.35 8.73
C GLY A 198 1.74 -6.78 8.37
N TYR A 199 1.66 -7.07 7.07
CA TYR A 199 1.68 -8.43 6.54
C TYR A 199 3.03 -9.07 6.86
N ASN A 200 3.02 -10.03 7.76
CA ASN A 200 4.15 -10.92 8.02
C ASN A 200 4.12 -12.02 6.95
N GLU A 201 5.07 -12.02 6.01
CA GLU A 201 5.36 -13.20 5.19
C GLU A 201 5.99 -14.28 6.08
N SER A 202 5.13 -15.00 6.80
CA SER A 202 5.37 -16.38 7.17
C SER A 202 4.19 -17.18 6.66
N GLU A 203 4.43 -17.97 5.61
CA GLU A 203 3.45 -18.91 5.11
C GLU A 203 2.95 -19.81 6.24
N ASN A 204 1.61 -19.92 6.31
CA ASN A 204 0.83 -20.91 7.05
C ASN A 204 0.50 -20.59 8.52
N SER A 205 -0.44 -19.66 8.72
CA SER A 205 -1.32 -19.61 9.89
C SER A 205 -2.64 -18.92 9.52
N GLN A 206 -3.65 -19.71 9.14
CA GLN A 206 -5.03 -19.26 9.10
C GLN A 206 -5.52 -19.06 10.54
N THR A 207 -5.53 -17.81 11.01
CA THR A 207 -6.28 -17.36 12.19
C THR A 207 -7.55 -16.66 11.74
N SER A 208 -8.69 -17.27 12.09
CA SER A 208 -10.05 -16.77 11.90
C SER A 208 -10.19 -15.36 12.47
N SER A 209 -10.45 -14.39 11.60
CA SER A 209 -10.96 -13.07 11.98
C SER A 209 -12.48 -13.19 12.11
N ASP A 210 -12.98 -13.15 13.33
CA ASP A 210 -14.42 -13.10 13.54
C ASP A 210 -14.94 -11.67 13.28
N SER A 211 -15.91 -11.65 12.37
CA SER A 211 -16.72 -10.56 11.86
C SER A 211 -17.51 -9.85 12.96
N TRP A 212 -17.31 -8.53 13.10
CA TRP A 212 -18.27 -7.65 13.78
C TRP A 212 -18.85 -6.68 12.75
N SER A 213 -20.00 -7.06 12.20
CA SER A 213 -20.87 -6.17 11.42
C SER A 213 -21.87 -5.52 12.38
N GLY A 214 -21.86 -4.20 12.50
CA GLY A 214 -22.89 -3.46 13.24
C GLY A 214 -22.48 -2.03 13.57
N SER A 215 -22.36 -1.19 12.53
CA SER A 215 -22.25 0.26 12.69
C SER A 215 -23.21 0.94 11.71
N GLU A 216 -24.37 1.33 12.21
CA GLU A 216 -25.11 2.47 11.69
C GLU A 216 -25.50 3.30 12.93
N ASP A 217 -25.51 4.62 12.78
CA ASP A 217 -26.11 5.60 13.71
C ASP A 217 -25.17 6.40 14.67
N LEU A 218 -24.08 6.99 14.18
CA LEU A 218 -23.28 7.98 14.95
C LEU A 218 -22.70 9.17 14.14
N THR A 219 -23.20 9.47 12.95
CA THR A 219 -22.70 10.62 12.15
C THR A 219 -23.39 11.95 12.44
N ASP A 220 -24.54 11.97 13.12
CA ASP A 220 -25.39 13.18 13.19
C ASP A 220 -25.18 14.07 14.43
N GLU A 221 -24.35 13.68 15.40
CA GLU A 221 -24.14 14.46 16.65
C GLU A 221 -22.84 15.29 16.70
N LEU A 222 -21.89 15.07 15.78
CA LEU A 222 -20.61 15.79 15.75
C LEU A 222 -20.65 17.11 14.94
N ASP A 223 -21.66 17.30 14.08
CA ASP A 223 -21.85 18.54 13.31
C ASP A 223 -22.49 19.69 14.11
N GLN A 224 -23.12 19.39 15.26
CA GLN A 224 -23.79 20.42 16.07
C GLN A 224 -22.87 21.16 17.04
N LEU A 225 -21.60 20.75 17.20
CA LEU A 225 -20.63 21.42 18.08
C LEU A 225 -19.63 22.33 17.34
N ARG A 226 -19.72 22.40 16.01
CA ARG A 226 -18.83 23.23 15.18
C ARG A 226 -19.38 24.62 14.84
N GLN A 227 -20.63 24.92 15.22
CA GLN A 227 -21.31 26.16 14.81
C GLN A 227 -21.19 27.36 15.77
N ASP A 228 -20.55 27.22 16.95
CA ASP A 228 -20.61 28.28 17.96
C ASP A 228 -19.32 29.11 18.16
N GLN A 229 -18.29 28.97 17.31
CA GLN A 229 -17.11 29.86 17.36
C GLN A 229 -16.56 30.20 15.97
N GLN A 230 -17.27 31.07 15.24
CA GLN A 230 -16.65 31.90 14.21
C GLN A 230 -17.00 33.36 14.51
N GLU A 231 -16.12 34.03 15.26
CA GLU A 231 -16.08 35.49 15.29
C GLU A 231 -15.67 35.98 13.90
N GLN A 232 -16.61 36.69 13.27
CA GLN A 232 -16.48 37.30 11.96
C GLN A 232 -15.48 38.46 12.04
N VAL A 233 -14.27 38.27 11.48
CA VAL A 233 -13.31 39.35 11.23
C VAL A 233 -13.46 39.77 9.77
N ASP A 234 -14.09 40.93 9.55
CA ASP A 234 -14.18 41.55 8.23
C ASP A 234 -12.79 42.05 7.78
N PHE A 235 -12.23 41.43 6.75
CA PHE A 235 -11.17 42.02 5.94
C PHE A 235 -11.76 42.46 4.60
N ASP A 236 -11.91 43.78 4.46
CA ASP A 236 -12.30 44.47 3.24
C ASP A 236 -11.05 44.73 2.38
N GLU A 237 -10.73 43.82 1.46
CA GLU A 237 -9.86 44.11 0.32
C GLU A 237 -10.49 43.57 -0.98
N GLY A 238 -10.81 44.52 -1.88
CA GLY A 238 -11.57 44.29 -3.10
C GLY A 238 -10.86 43.44 -4.16
N PHE A 239 -11.09 42.13 -4.08
CA PHE A 239 -11.02 41.22 -5.22
C PHE A 239 -12.44 40.97 -5.74
N GLU A 240 -12.62 40.98 -7.06
CA GLU A 240 -13.84 40.47 -7.71
C GLU A 240 -13.93 38.97 -7.41
N VAL A 241 -14.65 38.62 -6.33
CA VAL A 241 -15.08 37.25 -6.04
C VAL A 241 -16.12 36.92 -7.11
N ILE A 242 -15.70 36.18 -8.14
CA ILE A 242 -16.65 35.40 -8.92
C ILE A 242 -17.30 34.45 -7.92
N ASP A 243 -18.61 34.55 -7.77
CA ASP A 243 -19.36 33.75 -6.81
C ASP A 243 -19.13 32.26 -7.12
N ASP A 244 -18.55 31.52 -6.17
CA ASP A 244 -18.37 30.07 -6.24
C ASP A 244 -19.70 29.37 -6.58
N GLN A 245 -20.83 30.03 -6.26
CA GLN A 245 -22.16 29.56 -6.59
C GLN A 245 -22.51 29.73 -8.09
N GLU A 246 -22.16 30.85 -8.73
CA GLU A 246 -22.33 31.02 -10.19
C GLU A 246 -21.48 30.02 -10.98
N GLN A 247 -20.28 29.68 -10.48
CA GLN A 247 -19.42 28.69 -11.11
C GLN A 247 -19.98 27.26 -10.98
N ARG A 248 -20.53 26.90 -9.80
CA ARG A 248 -21.21 25.61 -9.59
C ARG A 248 -22.52 25.50 -10.37
N GLU A 249 -23.28 26.58 -10.49
CA GLU A 249 -24.53 26.62 -11.26
C GLU A 249 -24.25 26.49 -12.77
N ALA A 250 -23.20 27.13 -13.30
CA ALA A 250 -22.76 26.96 -14.69
C ALA A 250 -22.20 25.56 -14.99
N GLU A 251 -21.52 24.92 -14.04
CA GLU A 251 -21.06 23.53 -14.14
C GLU A 251 -22.23 22.53 -14.15
N HIS A 252 -23.33 22.84 -13.46
CA HIS A 252 -24.52 21.98 -13.39
C HIS A 252 -25.39 22.04 -14.65
N GLU A 253 -25.42 23.17 -15.37
CA GLU A 253 -26.21 23.35 -16.60
C GLU A 253 -25.58 22.69 -17.84
N THR A 254 -24.31 22.29 -17.78
CA THR A 254 -23.58 21.65 -18.89
C THR A 254 -23.31 20.15 -18.67
N ARG A 255 -23.82 19.58 -17.58
CA ARG A 255 -23.55 18.19 -17.20
C ARG A 255 -24.25 17.22 -18.17
N SER A 256 -23.45 16.38 -18.81
CA SER A 256 -23.93 15.26 -19.63
C SER A 256 -24.91 14.40 -18.81
N ILE A 257 -25.94 13.86 -19.47
CA ILE A 257 -26.86 12.88 -18.86
C ILE A 257 -26.06 11.71 -18.29
N ASN A 258 -25.03 11.29 -19.01
CA ASN A 258 -24.07 10.32 -18.52
C ASN A 258 -23.20 10.88 -17.40
N THR A 259 -23.46 10.41 -16.18
CA THR A 259 -22.73 10.75 -14.96
C THR A 259 -21.26 10.31 -15.01
N ASN A 260 -20.96 9.30 -15.84
CA ASN A 260 -19.61 8.79 -16.09
C ASN A 260 -18.81 9.63 -17.10
N SER A 261 -19.40 10.67 -17.69
CA SER A 261 -18.72 11.54 -18.65
C SER A 261 -17.67 12.43 -17.98
N PHE A 262 -16.43 12.40 -18.49
CA PHE A 262 -15.34 13.26 -18.00
C PHE A 262 -15.43 14.73 -18.44
N ALA A 263 -16.46 15.13 -19.19
CA ALA A 263 -16.56 16.49 -19.75
C ALA A 263 -16.61 17.58 -18.67
N HIS A 264 -17.12 17.25 -17.48
CA HIS A 264 -17.17 18.16 -16.32
C HIS A 264 -15.86 18.20 -15.51
N ILE A 265 -14.94 17.25 -15.75
CA ILE A 265 -13.66 17.19 -15.06
C ILE A 265 -12.63 18.00 -15.84
N LYS A 266 -11.88 18.85 -15.14
CA LYS A 266 -10.82 19.68 -15.74
C LYS A 266 -9.76 18.78 -16.40
N SER A 267 -9.43 19.09 -17.66
CA SER A 267 -8.32 18.50 -18.41
C SER A 267 -7.35 19.58 -18.86
N ARG A 268 -6.17 19.17 -19.34
CA ARG A 268 -5.18 20.06 -19.96
C ARG A 268 -4.68 19.50 -21.31
N PRO A 269 -4.02 20.31 -22.15
CA PRO A 269 -3.34 19.82 -23.34
C PRO A 269 -2.41 18.65 -23.00
N ALA A 270 -2.42 17.60 -23.82
CA ALA A 270 -1.70 16.36 -23.50
C ALA A 270 -0.19 16.58 -23.34
N GLY A 271 0.42 17.37 -24.23
CA GLY A 271 1.83 17.74 -24.14
C GLY A 271 2.19 18.41 -22.81
N ASP A 272 1.39 19.37 -22.36
CA ASP A 272 1.63 20.10 -21.10
C ASP A 272 1.59 19.17 -19.88
N VAL A 273 0.59 18.27 -19.81
CA VAL A 273 0.44 17.32 -18.69
C VAL A 273 1.65 16.39 -18.62
N LEU A 274 2.02 15.75 -19.73
CA LEU A 274 3.09 14.75 -19.74
C LEU A 274 4.48 15.41 -19.54
N CYS A 275 4.71 16.60 -20.12
CA CYS A 275 5.91 17.39 -19.84
C CYS A 275 6.01 17.76 -18.36
N ASP A 276 4.90 18.19 -17.75
CA ASP A 276 4.87 18.58 -16.34
C ASP A 276 5.11 17.38 -15.42
N ILE A 277 4.51 16.22 -15.71
CA ILE A 277 4.78 14.98 -14.97
C ILE A 277 6.28 14.67 -14.99
N ASN A 278 6.90 14.71 -16.16
CA ASN A 278 8.35 14.47 -16.25
C ASN A 278 9.15 15.50 -15.44
N ARG A 279 8.79 16.78 -15.57
CA ARG A 279 9.42 17.86 -14.81
C ARG A 279 9.27 17.66 -13.30
N TRP A 280 8.12 17.20 -12.81
CA TRP A 280 7.90 16.97 -11.38
C TRP A 280 8.81 15.90 -10.79
N TYR A 281 9.11 14.83 -11.54
CA TYR A 281 10.09 13.83 -11.12
C TYR A 281 11.53 14.37 -11.15
N ARG A 282 11.90 15.14 -12.18
CA ARG A 282 13.22 15.81 -12.22
C ARG A 282 13.40 16.82 -11.08
N GLU A 283 12.33 17.49 -10.67
CA GLU A 283 12.30 18.45 -9.55
C GLU A 283 12.06 17.79 -8.17
N LEU A 284 11.84 16.47 -8.10
CA LEU A 284 11.48 15.74 -6.87
C LEU A 284 10.24 16.31 -6.16
N LYS A 285 9.30 16.86 -6.95
CA LYS A 285 7.93 17.17 -6.51
C LYS A 285 7.09 15.90 -6.43
N GLU A 286 7.39 14.97 -7.32
CA GLU A 286 6.87 13.61 -7.32
C GLU A 286 8.02 12.61 -7.14
N LEU A 287 7.72 11.46 -6.55
CA LEU A 287 8.66 10.36 -6.39
C LEU A 287 8.03 9.09 -6.95
N PRO A 288 8.82 8.22 -7.60
CA PRO A 288 8.27 6.95 -8.06
C PRO A 288 7.98 6.02 -6.87
N GLY A 289 7.16 5.01 -7.11
CA GLY A 289 6.91 3.93 -6.16
C GLY A 289 6.07 4.29 -4.93
N GLN A 290 5.14 5.26 -5.06
CA GLN A 290 4.21 5.66 -4.00
C GLN A 290 2.85 4.94 -4.11
N GLY A 291 2.74 3.91 -4.94
CA GLY A 291 1.54 3.10 -5.06
C GLY A 291 1.55 1.88 -4.15
N GLU A 292 0.52 1.05 -4.30
CA GLU A 292 0.35 -0.13 -3.46
C GLU A 292 1.33 -1.27 -3.75
N TYR A 293 1.87 -1.35 -4.98
CA TYR A 293 2.77 -2.44 -5.37
C TYR A 293 4.21 -2.17 -4.95
N SER A 294 4.51 -0.94 -4.56
CA SER A 294 5.81 -0.57 -4.02
C SER A 294 5.94 -1.01 -2.58
N ASN A 295 7.15 -1.42 -2.22
CA ASN A 295 7.44 -1.97 -0.90
C ASN A 295 8.81 -1.50 -0.43
N GLY A 296 9.01 -1.56 0.90
CA GLY A 296 10.27 -1.21 1.53
C GLY A 296 10.65 0.26 1.29
N PRO A 297 11.88 0.55 0.84
CA PRO A 297 12.36 1.93 0.73
C PRO A 297 11.59 2.78 -0.28
N TRP A 298 10.89 2.17 -1.24
CA TRP A 298 10.14 2.93 -2.25
C TRP A 298 8.91 3.65 -1.66
N ARG A 299 8.37 3.18 -0.53
CA ARG A 299 7.30 3.89 0.20
C ARG A 299 7.80 5.05 1.05
N GLU A 300 9.11 5.27 1.11
CA GLU A 300 9.73 6.17 2.07
C GLU A 300 10.16 7.49 1.41
N ALA A 301 9.18 8.35 1.12
CA ALA A 301 9.40 9.60 0.40
C ALA A 301 10.53 10.47 1.00
N LYS A 302 10.58 10.58 2.34
CA LYS A 302 11.65 11.32 3.06
C LYS A 302 13.04 10.72 2.82
N ILE A 303 13.15 9.39 2.76
CA ILE A 303 14.42 8.69 2.49
C ILE A 303 14.83 8.88 1.04
N LEU A 304 13.91 8.61 0.09
CA LEU A 304 14.19 8.69 -1.33
C LEU A 304 14.61 10.10 -1.75
N LYS A 305 13.83 11.12 -1.38
CA LYS A 305 14.12 12.52 -1.75
C LYS A 305 15.49 12.97 -1.25
N SER A 306 15.80 12.66 0.01
CA SER A 306 17.11 12.95 0.61
C SER A 306 18.22 12.22 -0.14
N ALA A 307 18.04 10.94 -0.46
CA ALA A 307 19.01 10.15 -1.21
C ALA A 307 19.23 10.67 -2.63
N TYR A 308 18.19 11.07 -3.37
CA TYR A 308 18.36 11.66 -4.71
C TYR A 308 19.20 12.94 -4.67
N ILE A 309 18.89 13.86 -3.74
CA ILE A 309 19.62 15.13 -3.59
C ILE A 309 21.08 14.87 -3.22
N GLN A 310 21.34 14.00 -2.23
CA GLN A 310 22.69 13.67 -1.79
C GLN A 310 23.56 13.06 -2.89
N ASN A 311 22.94 12.37 -3.86
CA ASN A 311 23.63 11.69 -4.94
C ASN A 311 23.58 12.46 -6.27
N GLY A 312 23.21 13.75 -6.26
CA GLY A 312 23.38 14.65 -7.41
C GLY A 312 22.27 14.60 -8.45
N TRP A 313 21.08 14.11 -8.11
CA TRP A 313 19.91 14.20 -8.99
C TRP A 313 19.51 15.66 -9.29
N PRO A 314 19.10 16.02 -10.53
CA PRO A 314 19.03 15.15 -11.71
C PRO A 314 20.32 15.12 -12.56
N ASP A 315 21.19 16.12 -12.47
CA ASP A 315 22.21 16.36 -13.51
C ASP A 315 23.53 15.59 -13.33
N ASN A 316 23.89 15.24 -12.10
CA ASN A 316 25.13 14.53 -11.77
C ASN A 316 24.84 13.30 -10.89
N PHE A 317 23.83 12.53 -11.29
CA PHE A 317 23.29 11.47 -10.47
C PHE A 317 24.21 10.23 -10.41
N ASP A 318 24.70 9.91 -9.22
CA ASP A 318 25.36 8.65 -8.93
C ASP A 318 24.35 7.62 -8.45
N GLY A 319 23.83 6.85 -9.41
CA GLY A 319 22.83 5.83 -9.12
C GLY A 319 23.34 4.65 -8.28
N ASP A 320 24.65 4.36 -8.30
CA ASP A 320 25.22 3.28 -7.47
C ASP A 320 25.33 3.73 -6.00
N ALA A 321 25.75 4.98 -5.78
CA ALA A 321 25.78 5.58 -4.44
C ALA A 321 24.35 5.83 -3.90
N PHE A 322 23.39 6.15 -4.79
CA PHE A 322 21.97 6.22 -4.45
C PHE A 322 21.44 4.91 -3.87
N ASP A 323 21.60 3.78 -4.58
CA ASP A 323 21.12 2.48 -4.13
C ASP A 323 21.70 2.11 -2.75
N ILE A 324 22.97 2.42 -2.52
CA ILE A 324 23.65 2.21 -1.24
C ILE A 324 23.05 3.09 -0.14
N ASN A 325 22.89 4.40 -0.39
CA ASN A 325 22.40 5.35 0.61
C ASN A 325 20.93 5.08 0.97
N VAL A 326 20.10 4.70 0.01
CA VAL A 326 18.73 4.24 0.26
C VAL A 326 18.71 3.00 1.15
N ALA A 327 19.52 1.99 0.84
CA ALA A 327 19.60 0.77 1.65
C ALA A 327 20.05 1.05 3.09
N ARG A 328 21.04 1.94 3.28
CA ARG A 328 21.52 2.35 4.60
C ARG A 328 20.47 3.13 5.39
N ALA A 329 19.86 4.15 4.79
CA ALA A 329 18.85 4.97 5.44
C ALA A 329 17.60 4.15 5.81
N TYR A 330 17.18 3.24 4.93
CA TYR A 330 16.07 2.33 5.22
C TYR A 330 16.42 1.32 6.32
N ALA A 331 17.64 0.78 6.34
CA ALA A 331 18.12 -0.06 7.43
C ALA A 331 18.14 0.70 8.77
N ALA A 332 18.60 1.95 8.79
CA ALA A 332 18.57 2.78 9.99
C ALA A 332 17.13 3.05 10.46
N LYS A 333 16.19 3.41 9.56
CA LYS A 333 14.77 3.61 9.89
C LYS A 333 14.16 2.35 10.48
N THR A 334 14.33 1.21 9.81
CA THR A 334 13.75 -0.06 10.25
C THR A 334 14.37 -0.56 11.56
N ALA A 335 15.67 -0.33 11.77
CA ALA A 335 16.35 -0.61 13.04
C ALA A 335 15.76 0.24 14.17
N LYS A 336 15.54 1.54 13.94
CA LYS A 336 14.87 2.44 14.89
C LYS A 336 13.46 1.97 15.22
N TYR A 337 12.66 1.69 14.20
CA TYR A 337 11.32 1.15 14.39
C TYR A 337 11.38 -0.13 15.24
N GLY A 338 12.25 -1.09 14.90
CA GLY A 338 12.41 -2.31 15.69
C GLY A 338 12.87 -2.07 17.14
N ALA A 339 13.73 -1.08 17.38
CA ALA A 339 14.19 -0.71 18.72
C ALA A 339 13.07 -0.15 19.60
N GLU A 340 12.13 0.59 19.02
CA GLU A 340 11.00 1.23 19.70
C GLU A 340 9.81 0.28 19.95
N GLU A 341 9.90 -0.97 19.49
CA GLU A 341 8.86 -1.98 19.69
C GLU A 341 8.44 -2.18 21.16
N PRO A 342 9.35 -2.20 22.16
CA PRO A 342 8.94 -2.30 23.57
C PRO A 342 8.02 -1.15 24.01
N LEU A 343 8.29 0.08 23.56
CA LEU A 343 7.48 1.25 23.90
C LEU A 343 6.12 1.20 23.21
N ARG A 344 6.09 0.87 21.91
CA ARG A 344 4.82 0.70 21.17
C ARG A 344 3.94 -0.39 21.77
N GLN A 345 4.53 -1.49 22.26
CA GLN A 345 3.78 -2.54 22.95
C GLN A 345 3.14 -2.06 24.25
N VAL A 346 3.82 -1.19 25.01
CA VAL A 346 3.23 -0.56 26.21
C VAL A 346 2.05 0.31 25.81
N GLN A 347 2.24 1.22 24.84
CA GLN A 347 1.18 2.12 24.35
C GLN A 347 -0.03 1.34 23.81
N CYS A 348 0.20 0.26 23.06
CA CYS A 348 -0.85 -0.59 22.53
C CYS A 348 -1.70 -1.22 23.65
N ILE A 349 -1.06 -1.75 24.70
CA ILE A 349 -1.76 -2.34 25.84
C ILE A 349 -2.52 -1.26 26.63
N GLU A 350 -1.95 -0.07 26.81
CA GLU A 350 -2.64 1.06 27.46
C GLU A 350 -3.90 1.47 26.68
N GLY A 351 -3.81 1.61 25.35
CA GLY A 351 -4.98 1.88 24.51
C GLY A 351 -6.03 0.77 24.56
N TRP A 352 -5.62 -0.50 24.66
CA TRP A 352 -6.56 -1.60 24.87
C TRP A 352 -7.23 -1.55 26.25
N GLN A 353 -6.56 -1.09 27.30
CA GLN A 353 -7.19 -0.91 28.61
C GLN A 353 -8.30 0.14 28.54
N GLU A 354 -8.05 1.29 27.91
CA GLU A 354 -9.06 2.33 27.71
C GLU A 354 -10.29 1.82 26.95
N HIS A 355 -10.07 1.03 25.89
CA HIS A 355 -11.16 0.40 25.15
C HIS A 355 -11.97 -0.62 25.98
N ASN A 356 -11.31 -1.38 26.87
CA ASN A 356 -11.98 -2.33 27.76
C ASN A 356 -12.80 -1.63 28.84
N ASP A 357 -12.38 -0.47 29.35
CA ASP A 357 -13.14 0.30 30.33
C ASP A 357 -14.47 0.76 29.73
N TYR A 358 -14.44 1.29 28.50
CA TYR A 358 -15.64 1.62 27.74
C TYR A 358 -16.55 0.41 27.51
N THR A 359 -15.97 -0.71 27.10
CA THR A 359 -16.71 -1.96 26.82
C THR A 359 -17.36 -2.52 28.09
N THR A 360 -16.66 -2.49 29.22
CA THR A 360 -17.15 -2.92 30.53
C THR A 360 -18.35 -2.09 30.97
N ALA A 361 -18.30 -0.77 30.82
CA ALA A 361 -19.42 0.11 31.13
C ALA A 361 -20.66 -0.20 30.28
N LYS A 362 -20.46 -0.42 28.97
CA LYS A 362 -21.53 -0.83 28.04
C LYS A 362 -22.15 -2.18 28.44
N LEU A 363 -21.34 -3.16 28.81
CA LEU A 363 -21.80 -4.48 29.21
C LEU A 363 -22.59 -4.45 30.52
N HIS A 364 -22.17 -3.64 31.50
CA HIS A 364 -22.96 -3.39 32.71
C HIS A 364 -24.34 -2.80 32.40
N GLN A 365 -24.41 -1.86 31.46
CA GLN A 365 -25.69 -1.31 31.00
C GLN A 365 -26.57 -2.39 30.34
N GLN A 366 -25.98 -3.22 29.45
CA GLN A 366 -26.71 -4.33 28.81
C GLN A 366 -27.24 -5.35 29.82
N ILE A 367 -26.49 -5.64 30.89
CA ILE A 367 -26.97 -6.52 31.98
C ILE A 367 -28.16 -5.88 32.70
N SER A 368 -28.16 -4.56 32.90
CA SER A 368 -29.28 -3.83 33.53
C SER A 368 -30.53 -3.81 32.64
N ASP A 369 -30.34 -3.71 31.33
CA ASP A 369 -31.43 -3.56 30.35
C ASP A 369 -31.96 -4.90 29.80
N ALA A 370 -31.29 -6.01 30.12
CA ALA A 370 -31.65 -7.34 29.66
C ALA A 370 -33.06 -7.76 30.11
N LYS A 371 -33.85 -8.30 29.18
CA LYS A 371 -35.25 -8.69 29.41
C LYS A 371 -35.41 -10.20 29.55
N THR A 372 -34.42 -10.97 29.11
CA THR A 372 -34.44 -12.43 29.16
C THR A 372 -33.25 -12.99 29.96
N THR A 373 -33.40 -14.24 30.44
CA THR A 373 -32.31 -14.96 31.09
C THR A 373 -31.10 -15.07 30.16
N ASP A 374 -31.31 -15.42 28.89
CA ASP A 374 -30.23 -15.55 27.91
C ASP A 374 -29.50 -14.22 27.63
N GLU A 375 -30.22 -13.12 27.41
CA GLU A 375 -29.60 -11.79 27.23
C GLU A 375 -28.74 -11.42 28.44
N THR A 376 -29.25 -11.67 29.65
CA THR A 376 -28.52 -11.38 30.89
C THR A 376 -27.25 -12.20 30.98
N TRP A 377 -27.31 -13.50 30.69
CA TRP A 377 -26.16 -14.40 30.82
C TRP A 377 -25.15 -14.28 29.68
N ILE A 378 -25.58 -13.91 28.48
CA ILE A 378 -24.67 -13.53 27.38
C ILE A 378 -23.91 -12.26 27.74
N ALA A 379 -24.60 -11.21 28.21
CA ALA A 379 -23.93 -9.98 28.62
C ALA A 379 -22.98 -10.20 29.80
N ARG A 380 -23.34 -11.08 30.76
CA ARG A 380 -22.43 -11.51 31.85
C ARG A 380 -21.25 -12.33 31.36
N PHE A 381 -21.43 -13.14 30.32
CA PHE A 381 -20.33 -13.91 29.72
C PHE A 381 -19.31 -12.97 29.07
N GLU A 382 -19.79 -12.02 28.27
CA GLU A 382 -18.92 -11.03 27.65
C GLU A 382 -18.25 -10.11 28.68
N LEU A 383 -18.97 -9.73 29.75
CA LEU A 383 -18.37 -9.00 30.87
C LEU A 383 -17.27 -9.83 31.53
N TRP A 384 -17.52 -11.11 31.80
CA TRP A 384 -16.50 -12.00 32.35
C TRP A 384 -15.28 -12.14 31.43
N LYS A 385 -15.47 -12.25 30.12
CA LYS A 385 -14.37 -12.25 29.13
C LYS A 385 -13.58 -10.95 29.19
N SER A 386 -14.27 -9.81 29.28
CA SER A 386 -13.63 -8.49 29.41
C SER A 386 -12.82 -8.39 30.72
N ASP A 387 -13.37 -8.83 31.85
CA ASP A 387 -12.66 -8.86 33.14
C ASP A 387 -11.40 -9.75 33.09
N GLN A 388 -11.50 -10.93 32.48
CA GLN A 388 -10.33 -11.80 32.27
C GLN A 388 -9.28 -11.13 31.38
N ASN A 389 -9.72 -10.45 30.31
CA ASN A 389 -8.84 -9.71 29.42
C ASN A 389 -8.14 -8.55 30.15
N ILE A 390 -8.86 -7.76 30.95
CA ILE A 390 -8.31 -6.66 31.76
C ILE A 390 -7.25 -7.20 32.72
N ALA A 391 -7.54 -8.28 33.45
CA ALA A 391 -6.59 -8.89 34.38
C ALA A 391 -5.32 -9.38 33.66
N ARG A 392 -5.48 -9.97 32.47
CA ARG A 392 -4.34 -10.38 31.62
C ARG A 392 -3.54 -9.17 31.13
N LEU A 393 -4.20 -8.15 30.60
CA LEU A 393 -3.57 -6.94 30.11
C LEU A 393 -2.83 -6.18 31.21
N ALA A 394 -3.36 -6.14 32.44
CA ALA A 394 -2.67 -5.53 33.57
C ALA A 394 -1.32 -6.23 33.87
N LYS A 395 -1.31 -7.56 33.86
CA LYS A 395 -0.08 -8.34 34.03
C LYS A 395 0.87 -8.17 32.86
N ASP A 396 0.35 -8.26 31.63
CA ASP A 396 1.16 -8.09 30.42
C ASP A 396 1.74 -6.67 30.38
N LEU A 397 1.01 -5.64 30.79
CA LEU A 397 1.48 -4.25 30.88
C LEU A 397 2.66 -4.12 31.84
N GLU A 398 2.59 -4.74 33.02
CA GLU A 398 3.70 -4.75 33.98
C GLU A 398 4.95 -5.41 33.37
N GLU A 399 4.78 -6.57 32.72
CA GLU A 399 5.87 -7.27 32.04
C GLU A 399 6.46 -6.44 30.88
N ARG A 400 5.61 -5.77 30.08
CA ARG A 400 6.05 -4.92 28.96
C ARG A 400 6.71 -3.64 29.43
N LYS A 401 6.21 -2.99 30.48
CA LYS A 401 6.84 -1.82 31.11
C LYS A 401 8.22 -2.17 31.65
N ALA A 402 8.34 -3.27 32.39
CA ALA A 402 9.64 -3.74 32.87
C ALA A 402 10.62 -4.06 31.71
N ASN A 403 10.12 -4.62 30.61
CA ASN A 403 10.94 -4.86 29.42
C ASN A 403 11.32 -3.55 28.69
N ALA A 404 10.40 -2.59 28.58
CA ALA A 404 10.65 -1.29 27.99
C ALA A 404 11.65 -0.49 28.83
N ASP A 405 11.53 -0.45 30.16
CA ASP A 405 12.50 0.20 31.05
C ASP A 405 13.90 -0.42 30.93
N LYS A 406 13.96 -1.73 30.71
CA LYS A 406 15.22 -2.45 30.51
C LYS A 406 15.88 -2.13 29.17
N LEU A 407 15.12 -2.06 28.09
CA LEU A 407 15.64 -1.92 26.72
C LEU A 407 15.69 -0.46 26.23
N CYS A 408 14.85 0.39 26.78
CA CYS A 408 14.66 1.80 26.44
C CYS A 408 14.65 2.65 27.73
N PRO A 409 15.76 2.67 28.48
CA PRO A 409 15.83 3.47 29.70
C PRO A 409 15.54 4.95 29.39
N ASP A 410 14.78 5.60 30.26
CA ASP A 410 14.31 6.99 30.09
C ASP A 410 13.52 7.23 28.79
N GLY A 411 12.92 6.19 28.21
CA GLY A 411 12.19 6.26 26.95
C GLY A 411 13.07 6.32 25.70
N GLN A 412 14.40 6.19 25.84
CA GLN A 412 15.33 6.22 24.72
C GLN A 412 15.81 4.80 24.37
N CYS A 413 15.27 4.23 23.29
CA CYS A 413 15.63 2.87 22.83
C CYS A 413 16.97 2.79 22.09
N GLN A 414 17.43 3.90 21.52
CA GLN A 414 18.69 3.98 20.80
C GLN A 414 19.49 5.18 21.27
N ARG A 415 20.72 4.95 21.70
CA ARG A 415 21.67 6.03 22.00
C ARG A 415 22.33 6.45 20.69
N ASP A 416 22.48 7.76 20.50
CA ASP A 416 23.05 8.33 19.26
C ASP A 416 24.42 7.73 18.91
N GLN A 417 25.23 7.45 19.93
CA GLN A 417 26.56 6.86 19.79
C GLN A 417 26.56 5.41 19.26
N ASP A 418 25.44 4.69 19.37
CA ASP A 418 25.33 3.29 18.94
C ASP A 418 24.64 3.16 17.57
N LEU A 419 24.08 4.24 17.01
CA LEU A 419 23.36 4.22 15.74
C LEU A 419 24.13 3.54 14.60
N PRO A 420 25.46 3.73 14.44
CA PRO A 420 26.23 3.01 13.43
C PRO A 420 26.17 1.48 13.59
N LEU A 421 26.11 0.98 14.84
CA LEU A 421 26.01 -0.45 15.11
C LEU A 421 24.61 -1.00 14.82
N TRP A 422 23.55 -0.21 15.06
CA TRP A 422 22.17 -0.56 14.69
C TRP A 422 22.00 -0.67 13.18
N GLU A 423 22.49 0.33 12.43
CA GLU A 423 22.49 0.30 10.96
C GLU A 423 23.27 -0.92 10.44
N LEU A 424 24.50 -1.13 10.95
CA LEU A 424 25.34 -2.25 10.55
C LEU A 424 24.67 -3.60 10.77
N GLU A 425 24.08 -3.82 11.95
CA GLU A 425 23.42 -5.07 12.29
C GLU A 425 22.18 -5.30 11.41
N LYS A 426 21.38 -4.27 11.15
CA LYS A 426 20.24 -4.39 10.24
C LYS A 426 20.69 -4.71 8.82
N LEU A 427 21.75 -4.06 8.32
CA LEU A 427 22.33 -4.38 7.00
C LEU A 427 22.93 -5.78 6.94
N ARG A 428 23.47 -6.31 8.04
CA ARG A 428 23.94 -7.70 8.13
C ARG A 428 22.79 -8.67 7.85
N VAL A 429 21.64 -8.44 8.50
CA VAL A 429 20.42 -9.25 8.34
C VAL A 429 19.88 -9.15 6.91
N GLU A 430 19.73 -7.94 6.36
CA GLU A 430 19.23 -7.75 4.99
C GLU A 430 20.15 -8.37 3.93
N LYS A 431 21.47 -8.28 4.13
CA LYS A 431 22.46 -8.95 3.29
C LYS A 431 22.32 -10.47 3.36
N GLN A 432 22.14 -11.03 4.56
CA GLN A 432 21.92 -12.46 4.75
C GLN A 432 20.66 -12.92 4.00
N TRP A 433 19.51 -12.27 4.23
CA TRP A 433 18.25 -12.60 3.56
C TRP A 433 18.35 -12.48 2.04
N SER A 434 19.04 -11.46 1.53
CA SER A 434 19.26 -11.30 0.10
C SER A 434 20.09 -12.45 -0.50
N ASN A 435 21.08 -12.96 0.24
CA ASN A 435 21.88 -14.12 -0.18
C ASN A 435 21.12 -15.45 -0.10
N GLU A 436 20.28 -15.64 0.92
CA GLU A 436 19.38 -16.79 1.04
C GLU A 436 18.40 -16.83 -0.14
N ALA A 437 17.76 -15.69 -0.44
CA ALA A 437 16.82 -15.55 -1.55
C ALA A 437 17.47 -15.88 -2.92
N LEU A 438 18.75 -15.52 -3.10
CA LEU A 438 19.54 -15.90 -4.27
C LEU A 438 19.82 -17.41 -4.33
N THR A 439 20.14 -18.01 -3.19
CA THR A 439 20.46 -19.44 -3.10
C THR A 439 19.24 -20.30 -3.43
N LEU A 440 18.08 -19.97 -2.85
CA LEU A 440 16.81 -20.64 -3.15
C LEU A 440 16.44 -20.54 -4.64
N ASN A 441 16.68 -19.39 -5.27
CA ASN A 441 16.41 -19.22 -6.69
C ASN A 441 17.32 -20.11 -7.56
N ARG A 442 18.61 -20.25 -7.20
CA ARG A 442 19.54 -21.15 -7.92
C ARG A 442 19.14 -22.63 -7.85
N GLN A 443 18.44 -23.04 -6.80
CA GLN A 443 17.99 -24.43 -6.60
C GLN A 443 16.68 -24.75 -7.32
N SER A 444 16.04 -23.76 -7.95
CA SER A 444 14.79 -23.97 -8.69
C SER A 444 15.03 -24.82 -9.95
N GLN A 445 14.13 -25.78 -10.20
CA GLN A 445 14.23 -26.69 -11.34
C GLN A 445 14.16 -25.95 -12.68
N PRO A 446 14.77 -26.50 -13.75
CA PRO A 446 14.65 -25.94 -15.09
C PRO A 446 13.18 -25.96 -15.54
N GLU A 447 12.64 -24.77 -15.77
CA GLU A 447 11.29 -24.57 -16.29
C GLU A 447 11.26 -24.82 -17.81
N THR A 448 10.17 -25.34 -18.36
CA THR A 448 10.06 -25.62 -19.81
C THR A 448 9.32 -24.53 -20.58
N ASP A 449 8.48 -23.74 -19.88
CA ASP A 449 7.79 -22.60 -20.47
C ASP A 449 8.71 -21.38 -20.63
N THR A 450 8.88 -20.93 -21.87
CA THR A 450 9.68 -19.76 -22.26
C THR A 450 9.29 -18.45 -21.54
N LYS A 451 7.99 -18.21 -21.28
CA LYS A 451 7.56 -16.98 -20.56
C LYS A 451 8.01 -17.03 -19.11
N ARG A 452 7.80 -18.17 -18.46
CA ARG A 452 8.20 -18.39 -17.07
C ARG A 452 9.72 -18.45 -16.91
N GLN A 453 10.45 -18.97 -17.91
CA GLN A 453 11.92 -18.88 -17.96
C GLN A 453 12.42 -17.43 -17.98
N LYS A 454 11.83 -16.57 -18.83
CA LYS A 454 12.17 -15.15 -18.89
C LYS A 454 11.92 -14.47 -17.53
N ALA A 455 10.75 -14.69 -16.93
CA ALA A 455 10.40 -14.15 -15.62
C ALA A 455 11.39 -14.58 -14.52
N LEU A 456 11.76 -15.86 -14.49
CA LEU A 456 12.76 -16.37 -13.53
C LEU A 456 14.17 -15.80 -13.78
N ALA A 457 14.51 -15.47 -15.03
CA ALA A 457 15.78 -14.82 -15.35
C ALA A 457 15.79 -13.36 -14.88
N ALA A 458 14.71 -12.61 -15.10
CA ALA A 458 14.54 -11.23 -14.60
C ALA A 458 14.63 -11.20 -13.06
N GLN A 459 13.84 -12.03 -12.38
CA GLN A 459 13.86 -12.15 -10.92
C GLN A 459 15.26 -12.49 -10.35
N ARG A 460 16.04 -13.30 -11.08
CA ARG A 460 17.43 -13.61 -10.69
C ARG A 460 18.33 -12.39 -10.79
N ARG A 461 18.21 -11.59 -11.86
CA ARG A 461 18.98 -10.35 -12.01
C ARG A 461 18.65 -9.36 -10.90
N HIS A 462 17.37 -9.16 -10.59
CA HIS A 462 16.90 -8.26 -9.52
C HIS A 462 17.40 -8.68 -8.15
N LYS A 463 17.26 -9.96 -7.79
CA LYS A 463 17.80 -10.49 -6.53
C LYS A 463 19.33 -10.33 -6.46
N GLN A 464 20.03 -10.47 -7.58
CA GLN A 464 21.49 -10.36 -7.64
C GLN A 464 21.95 -8.90 -7.49
N LYS A 465 21.24 -7.96 -8.12
CA LYS A 465 21.43 -6.52 -7.92
C LYS A 465 21.18 -6.15 -6.45
N LYS A 466 20.04 -6.55 -5.88
CA LYS A 466 19.69 -6.29 -4.46
C LYS A 466 20.75 -6.80 -3.49
N ALA A 467 21.21 -8.05 -3.65
CA ALA A 467 22.26 -8.61 -2.80
C ALA A 467 23.60 -7.86 -2.94
N SER A 468 23.94 -7.42 -4.16
CA SER A 468 25.13 -6.60 -4.41
C SER A 468 25.05 -5.26 -3.69
N VAL A 469 23.90 -4.57 -3.77
CA VAL A 469 23.64 -3.30 -3.07
C VAL A 469 23.80 -3.47 -1.55
N TYR A 470 23.14 -4.45 -0.95
CA TYR A 470 23.26 -4.71 0.49
C TYR A 470 24.68 -5.13 0.90
N ALA A 471 25.43 -5.83 0.05
CA ALA A 471 26.83 -6.15 0.33
C ALA A 471 27.72 -4.90 0.35
N LYS A 472 27.52 -3.96 -0.59
CA LYS A 472 28.23 -2.67 -0.62
C LYS A 472 27.82 -1.79 0.56
N ALA A 473 26.53 -1.67 0.84
CA ALA A 473 25.99 -0.91 1.97
C ALA A 473 26.51 -1.43 3.32
N TYR A 474 26.50 -2.75 3.53
CA TYR A 474 27.09 -3.38 4.72
C TYR A 474 28.57 -3.04 4.87
N THR A 475 29.34 -3.06 3.77
CA THR A 475 30.77 -2.74 3.81
C THR A 475 31.01 -1.28 4.19
N ALA A 476 30.19 -0.35 3.67
CA ALA A 476 30.26 1.06 4.04
C ALA A 476 29.89 1.28 5.52
N ALA A 477 28.80 0.68 5.98
CA ALA A 477 28.36 0.75 7.38
C ALA A 477 29.38 0.13 8.34
N LEU A 478 30.05 -0.95 7.93
CA LEU A 478 31.11 -1.59 8.72
C LEU A 478 32.29 -0.63 8.92
N ALA A 479 32.72 0.05 7.86
CA ALA A 479 33.80 1.04 7.96
C ALA A 479 33.42 2.22 8.88
N ASP A 480 32.15 2.67 8.83
CA ASP A 480 31.66 3.71 9.73
C ASP A 480 31.57 3.23 11.18
N ALA A 481 31.10 2.01 11.42
CA ALA A 481 31.06 1.41 12.76
C ALA A 481 32.46 1.22 13.35
N GLU A 482 33.44 0.76 12.57
CA GLU A 482 34.84 0.64 13.01
C GLU A 482 35.44 2.00 13.38
N ARG A 483 35.07 3.05 12.64
CA ARG A 483 35.54 4.42 12.86
C ARG A 483 34.89 5.09 14.08
N LEU A 484 33.58 4.90 14.25
CA LEU A 484 32.78 5.60 15.27
C LEU A 484 32.64 4.82 16.57
N CYS A 485 32.66 3.49 16.52
CA CYS A 485 32.45 2.58 17.65
C CYS A 485 33.57 1.52 17.72
N PRO A 486 34.85 1.91 17.82
CA PRO A 486 35.97 0.98 17.65
C PRO A 486 35.95 -0.15 18.68
N GLY A 487 35.96 -1.40 18.20
CA GLY A 487 35.99 -2.61 19.02
C GLY A 487 34.68 -2.96 19.73
N GLN A 488 33.61 -2.19 19.53
CA GLN A 488 32.29 -2.49 20.06
C GLN A 488 31.51 -3.37 19.08
N THR A 489 30.74 -4.31 19.63
CA THR A 489 29.76 -5.11 18.89
C THR A 489 28.34 -4.63 19.20
N PHE A 490 27.39 -4.92 18.31
CA PHE A 490 25.98 -4.64 18.53
C PHE A 490 25.48 -5.18 19.88
N GLU A 491 25.78 -6.44 20.20
CA GLU A 491 25.41 -7.06 21.48
C GLU A 491 26.06 -6.36 22.68
N SER A 492 27.34 -5.99 22.58
CA SER A 492 28.01 -5.30 23.69
C SER A 492 27.46 -3.90 23.96
N ALA A 493 27.01 -3.21 22.91
CA ALA A 493 26.47 -1.85 23.02
C ALA A 493 25.02 -1.85 23.51
N THR A 494 24.19 -2.75 22.98
CA THR A 494 22.73 -2.74 23.18
C THR A 494 22.22 -3.79 24.17
N GLY A 495 23.01 -4.83 24.45
CA GLY A 495 22.55 -6.02 25.17
C GLY A 495 21.62 -6.93 24.34
N ILE A 496 21.38 -6.62 23.07
CA ILE A 496 20.55 -7.38 22.15
C ILE A 496 21.45 -8.26 21.27
N LYS A 497 21.15 -9.56 21.20
CA LYS A 497 21.98 -10.52 20.47
C LYS A 497 22.04 -10.26 18.97
N SER A 498 20.89 -9.97 18.35
CA SER A 498 20.74 -9.89 16.90
C SER A 498 19.41 -9.21 16.56
N LEU A 499 19.36 -8.51 15.41
CA LEU A 499 18.11 -8.04 14.80
C LEU A 499 17.52 -9.03 13.78
N GLY A 500 18.17 -10.20 13.62
CA GLY A 500 17.78 -11.25 12.69
C GLY A 500 16.56 -12.06 13.15
N ARG A 501 16.39 -13.25 12.55
CA ARG A 501 15.28 -14.13 12.92
C ARG A 501 15.40 -14.53 14.38
N ARG A 502 14.23 -14.69 15.03
CA ARG A 502 14.20 -15.26 16.38
C ARG A 502 14.64 -16.73 16.29
N PRO A 503 15.44 -17.21 17.25
CA PRO A 503 15.78 -18.63 17.34
C PRO A 503 14.51 -19.50 17.35
N ILE A 504 14.53 -20.62 16.63
CA ILE A 504 13.41 -21.55 16.55
C ILE A 504 13.11 -22.13 17.95
N SER A 505 14.15 -22.31 18.78
CA SER A 505 13.99 -22.72 20.17
C SER A 505 13.09 -21.78 20.97
N GLU A 506 13.18 -20.47 20.73
CA GLU A 506 12.34 -19.47 21.39
C GLU A 506 10.91 -19.47 20.84
N ASP A 507 10.73 -19.66 19.53
CA ASP A 507 9.41 -19.86 18.92
C ASP A 507 8.68 -21.08 19.50
N ILE A 508 9.37 -22.21 19.66
CA ILE A 508 8.83 -23.41 20.31
C ILE A 508 8.37 -23.07 21.74
N ARG A 509 9.22 -22.38 22.52
CA ARG A 509 8.89 -21.99 23.91
C ARG A 509 7.65 -21.09 23.96
N MET A 510 7.53 -20.11 23.06
CA MET A 510 6.36 -19.23 22.99
C MET A 510 5.08 -20.01 22.65
N LYS A 511 5.15 -20.96 21.71
CA LYS A 511 4.03 -21.84 21.36
C LYS A 511 3.60 -22.72 22.53
N GLU A 512 4.53 -23.28 23.29
CA GLU A 512 4.22 -24.06 24.51
C GLU A 512 3.48 -23.22 25.56
N VAL A 513 3.95 -21.99 25.81
CA VAL A 513 3.30 -21.06 26.73
C VAL A 513 1.89 -20.70 26.24
N SER A 514 1.73 -20.44 24.94
CA SER A 514 0.42 -20.14 24.34
C SER A 514 -0.56 -21.30 24.49
N MET A 515 -0.13 -22.54 24.21
CA MET A 515 -0.94 -23.75 24.41
C MET A 515 -1.35 -23.91 25.87
N LYS A 516 -0.43 -23.67 26.82
CA LYS A 516 -0.76 -23.75 28.24
C LYS A 516 -1.84 -22.72 28.62
N LYS A 517 -1.68 -21.47 28.17
CA LYS A 517 -2.68 -20.40 28.40
C LYS A 517 -4.07 -20.79 27.85
N ALA A 518 -4.13 -21.33 26.63
CA ALA A 518 -5.40 -21.76 26.03
C ALA A 518 -6.05 -22.93 26.80
N ASN A 519 -5.25 -23.88 27.32
CA ASN A 519 -5.78 -24.95 28.17
C ASN A 519 -6.33 -24.41 29.50
N ASP A 520 -5.59 -23.50 30.15
CA ASP A 520 -6.04 -22.86 31.38
C ASP A 520 -7.35 -22.07 31.15
N GLU A 521 -7.50 -21.43 29.98
CA GLU A 521 -8.72 -20.71 29.60
C GLU A 521 -9.91 -21.65 29.40
N ILE A 522 -9.73 -22.81 28.74
CA ILE A 522 -10.79 -23.82 28.62
C ILE A 522 -11.27 -24.28 30.01
N LEU A 523 -10.37 -24.46 30.98
CA LEU A 523 -10.77 -24.84 32.33
C LEU A 523 -11.64 -23.76 32.98
N ARG A 524 -11.24 -22.48 32.87
CA ARG A 524 -12.02 -21.35 33.39
C ARG A 524 -13.38 -21.21 32.70
N LEU A 525 -13.44 -21.39 31.38
CA LEU A 525 -14.69 -21.40 30.62
C LEU A 525 -15.64 -22.51 31.09
N ASN A 526 -15.12 -23.71 31.37
CA ASN A 526 -15.94 -24.80 31.91
C ASN A 526 -16.43 -24.50 33.34
N GLU A 527 -15.59 -23.92 34.20
CA GLU A 527 -15.98 -23.49 35.55
C GLU A 527 -17.05 -22.38 35.51
N TRP A 528 -16.95 -21.47 34.54
CA TRP A 528 -17.96 -20.44 34.31
C TRP A 528 -19.27 -21.04 33.78
N ALA A 529 -19.20 -21.93 32.79
CA ALA A 529 -20.35 -22.60 32.19
C ALA A 529 -21.17 -23.42 33.20
N ALA A 530 -20.52 -23.94 34.24
CA ALA A 530 -21.18 -24.68 35.33
C ALA A 530 -22.14 -23.82 36.16
N GLN A 531 -22.04 -22.49 36.08
CA GLN A 531 -22.89 -21.54 36.81
C GLN A 531 -24.16 -21.14 36.02
N LEU A 532 -24.24 -21.53 34.75
CA LEU A 532 -25.36 -21.17 33.87
C LEU A 532 -26.67 -21.88 34.28
N PRO A 533 -27.79 -21.14 34.40
CA PRO A 533 -29.12 -21.73 34.58
C PRO A 533 -29.50 -22.71 33.47
N GLU A 534 -30.46 -23.60 33.75
CA GLU A 534 -30.96 -24.56 32.77
C GLU A 534 -31.68 -23.87 31.59
N ASP A 535 -32.30 -22.71 31.82
CA ASP A 535 -33.04 -21.93 30.82
C ASP A 535 -32.15 -20.97 29.99
N ALA A 536 -30.86 -20.83 30.31
CA ALA A 536 -29.90 -20.01 29.57
C ALA A 536 -29.27 -20.78 28.37
N ILE A 537 -30.11 -21.19 27.42
CA ILE A 537 -29.72 -22.10 26.32
C ILE A 537 -28.75 -21.42 25.35
N MET A 538 -29.03 -20.17 24.97
CA MET A 538 -28.19 -19.44 24.02
C MET A 538 -26.85 -19.03 24.64
N ALA A 539 -26.85 -18.64 25.93
CA ALA A 539 -25.62 -18.37 26.66
C ALA A 539 -24.71 -19.60 26.73
N ARG A 540 -25.28 -20.78 27.02
CA ARG A 540 -24.52 -22.05 27.03
C ARG A 540 -23.90 -22.35 25.68
N LYS A 541 -24.66 -22.18 24.60
CA LYS A 541 -24.16 -22.35 23.23
C LYS A 541 -23.02 -21.37 22.91
N ALA A 542 -23.09 -20.12 23.37
CA ALA A 542 -22.02 -19.15 23.18
C ALA A 542 -20.72 -19.59 23.88
N VAL A 543 -20.80 -20.09 25.12
CA VAL A 543 -19.61 -20.62 25.83
C VAL A 543 -19.06 -21.86 25.14
N ASP A 544 -19.92 -22.78 24.68
CA ASP A 544 -19.48 -23.99 23.97
C ASP A 544 -18.72 -23.66 22.68
N VAL A 545 -19.17 -22.62 21.94
CA VAL A 545 -18.47 -22.12 20.75
C VAL A 545 -17.07 -21.61 21.11
N GLU A 546 -16.95 -20.81 22.17
CA GLU A 546 -15.65 -20.28 22.64
C GLU A 546 -14.69 -21.40 23.07
N ILE A 547 -15.19 -22.41 23.80
CA ILE A 547 -14.41 -23.59 24.19
C ILE A 547 -13.90 -24.32 22.95
N GLU A 548 -14.75 -24.52 21.95
CA GLU A 548 -14.40 -25.22 20.72
C GLU A 548 -13.39 -24.42 19.87
N GLN A 549 -13.52 -23.09 19.82
CA GLN A 549 -12.53 -22.22 19.18
C GLN A 549 -11.15 -22.35 19.85
N ASN A 550 -11.11 -22.37 21.19
CA ASN A 550 -9.86 -22.57 21.94
C ASN A 550 -9.25 -23.95 21.70
N ARG A 551 -10.06 -25.02 21.62
CA ARG A 551 -9.58 -26.38 21.27
C ARG A 551 -8.94 -26.41 19.88
N LYS A 552 -9.61 -25.85 18.86
CA LYS A 552 -9.07 -25.77 17.50
C LYS A 552 -7.76 -24.99 17.45
N SER A 553 -7.66 -23.92 18.24
CA SER A 553 -6.41 -23.15 18.36
C SER A 553 -5.27 -24.01 18.93
N ILE A 554 -5.53 -24.78 19.99
CA ILE A 554 -4.56 -25.72 20.57
C ILE A 554 -4.12 -26.76 19.55
N GLU A 555 -5.04 -27.40 18.83
CA GLU A 555 -4.73 -28.41 17.81
C GLU A 555 -3.90 -27.84 16.65
N ARG A 556 -4.15 -26.59 16.24
CA ARG A 556 -3.34 -25.90 15.24
C ARG A 556 -1.92 -25.66 15.78
N THR A 557 -1.80 -25.08 16.97
CA THR A 557 -0.49 -24.79 17.58
C THR A 557 0.30 -26.06 17.85
N GLU A 558 -0.34 -27.16 18.24
CA GLU A 558 0.32 -28.45 18.43
C GLU A 558 0.93 -28.98 17.11
N ARG A 559 0.18 -28.90 16.01
CA ARG A 559 0.70 -29.28 14.68
C ARG A 559 1.89 -28.44 14.26
N GLU A 560 1.84 -27.13 14.48
CA GLU A 560 2.95 -26.22 14.20
C GLU A 560 4.16 -26.52 15.08
N LEU A 561 3.95 -26.79 16.36
CA LEU A 561 5.00 -27.09 17.33
C LEU A 561 5.69 -28.42 17.01
N VAL A 562 4.97 -29.43 16.52
CA VAL A 562 5.59 -30.66 15.97
C VAL A 562 6.49 -30.33 14.78
N ARG A 563 6.04 -29.48 13.85
CA ARG A 563 6.87 -29.05 12.69
C ARG A 563 8.10 -28.28 13.16
N SER A 564 7.95 -27.28 14.03
CA SER A 564 9.06 -26.50 14.57
C SER A 564 10.08 -27.40 15.28
N ARG A 565 9.64 -28.37 16.10
CA ARG A 565 10.53 -29.33 16.77
C ARG A 565 11.26 -30.26 15.80
N GLN A 566 10.58 -30.76 14.76
CA GLN A 566 11.21 -31.59 13.73
C GLN A 566 12.27 -30.80 12.95
N TRP A 567 11.94 -29.56 12.60
CA TRP A 567 12.87 -28.65 11.93
C TRP A 567 14.09 -28.36 12.80
N TYR A 568 13.86 -27.99 14.06
CA TYR A 568 14.91 -27.73 15.06
C TYR A 568 15.80 -28.95 15.30
N ALA A 569 15.24 -30.16 15.37
CA ALA A 569 16.02 -31.39 15.53
C ALA A 569 16.96 -31.66 14.33
N THR A 570 16.59 -31.19 13.14
CA THR A 570 17.35 -31.43 11.90
C THR A 570 18.37 -30.33 11.65
N HIS A 571 18.03 -29.07 11.96
CA HIS A 571 18.81 -27.89 11.55
C HIS A 571 19.35 -27.06 12.72
N GLY A 572 18.90 -27.30 13.95
CA GLY A 572 19.22 -26.47 15.12
C GLY A 572 18.58 -25.08 15.05
N ASP A 573 19.13 -24.15 15.83
CA ASP A 573 18.87 -22.72 15.64
C ASP A 573 19.71 -22.24 14.45
N THR A 574 19.04 -21.89 13.35
CA THR A 574 19.64 -21.23 12.20
C THR A 574 19.28 -19.75 12.25
N ASP A 575 20.27 -18.87 12.05
CA ASP A 575 20.06 -17.41 11.94
C ASP A 575 19.18 -17.03 10.74
#